data_AF-A0A2R6WCP4-F1
#
_entry.id   AF-A0A2R6WCP4-F1
#
_cell.length_a   1.000
_cell.length_b   1.000
_cell.length_c   1.000
_cell.angle_alpha   90.00
_cell.angle_beta   90.00
_cell.angle_gamma   90.00
#
_symmetry.space_group_name_H-M   'P 1'
#
loop_
_entity.id
_entity.type
_entity.pdbx_description
1 polymer ?
#
loop_
_entity_poly.entity_id
_entity_poly.type
_entity_poly.pdbx_seq_one_letter_code
_entity_poly.pdbx_strand_id
1 'polypeptide(L)' 'MDGAGVERAREALNLAHAMASIINSGLDRQTLSILIGLCEHGVNPEALATVVKELRREAAAIESTSKSKD' A
#
# COMPACT_ATOMS: atom_id res chain seq x y z
N MET A 1 23.68 -14.03 3.58
CA MET A 1 22.45 -13.48 2.97
C MET A 1 22.90 -12.60 1.82
N ASP A 2 22.57 -13.00 0.60
CA ASP A 2 23.24 -12.48 -0.59
C ASP A 2 22.75 -11.05 -0.89
N GLY A 3 23.65 -10.07 -0.79
CA GLY A 3 23.33 -8.65 -0.98
C GLY A 3 22.71 -8.35 -2.35
N ALA A 4 22.95 -9.19 -3.36
CA ALA A 4 22.34 -9.09 -4.68
C ALA A 4 20.81 -9.31 -4.66
N GLY A 5 20.29 -10.15 -3.76
CA GLY A 5 18.84 -10.38 -3.64
C GLY A 5 18.13 -9.18 -3.02
N VAL A 6 18.75 -8.58 -2.00
CA VAL A 6 18.24 -7.38 -1.33
C VAL A 6 18.17 -6.19 -2.29
N GLU A 7 19.21 -6.00 -3.13
CA GLU A 7 19.22 -4.90 -4.09
C GLU A 7 18.13 -5.07 -5.16
N ARG A 8 17.95 -6.28 -5.71
CA ARG A 8 16.87 -6.54 -6.67
C ARG A 8 15.48 -6.30 -6.08
N ALA A 9 15.25 -6.72 -4.84
CA ALA A 9 13.98 -6.47 -4.16
C ALA A 9 13.72 -4.96 -4.00
N ARG A 10 14.76 -4.19 -3.68
CA ARG A 10 14.68 -2.74 -3.56
C ARG A 10 14.37 -2.07 -4.90
N GLU A 11 15.04 -2.49 -5.97
CA GLU A 11 14.77 -2.00 -7.33
C GLU A 11 13.35 -2.34 -7.80
N ALA A 12 12.88 -3.56 -7.55
CA ALA A 12 11.52 -3.97 -7.87
C ALA A 12 10.48 -3.11 -7.13
N LEU A 13 10.69 -2.85 -5.84
CA LEU A 13 9.83 -1.97 -5.06
C LEU A 13 9.88 -0.52 -5.56
N ASN A 14 11.05 -0.01 -5.95
CA ASN A 14 11.20 1.32 -6.56
C ASN A 14 10.36 1.44 -7.84
N LEU A 15 10.45 0.45 -8.72
CA LEU A 15 9.70 0.42 -9.97
C LEU A 15 8.20 0.33 -9.71
N ALA A 16 7.77 -0.54 -8.80
CA ALA A 16 6.37 -0.66 -8.41
C ALA A 16 5.80 0.65 -7.85
N HIS A 17 6.56 1.38 -7.03
CA HIS A 17 6.15 2.66 -6.50
C HIS A 17 6.06 3.74 -7.58
N ALA A 18 6.96 3.75 -8.55
CA ALA A 18 6.89 4.65 -9.70
C ALA A 18 5.61 4.40 -10.52
N MET A 19 5.28 3.13 -10.78
CA MET A 19 4.02 2.77 -11.44
C MET A 19 2.80 3.23 -10.65
N ALA A 20 2.77 2.98 -9.34
CA ALA A 20 1.67 3.40 -8.45
C ALA A 20 1.46 4.93 -8.43
N SER A 21 2.56 5.69 -8.55
CA SER A 21 2.54 7.15 -8.62
C SER A 21 1.98 7.65 -9.96
N ILE A 22 2.33 7.01 -11.08
CA ILE A 22 1.81 7.36 -12.42
C ILE A 22 0.29 7.23 -12.48
N ILE A 23 -0.26 6.16 -11.89
CA ILE A 23 -1.71 5.93 -11.85
C ILE A 23 -2.39 6.62 -10.65
N ASN A 24 -1.65 7.46 -9.91
CA ASN A 24 -2.13 8.21 -8.76
C ASN A 24 -2.92 7.36 -7.73
N SER A 25 -2.43 6.14 -7.43
CA SER A 25 -3.08 5.25 -6.46
C SER A 25 -3.06 5.79 -5.02
N GLY A 26 -2.26 6.83 -4.75
CA GLY A 26 -2.08 7.41 -3.43
C GLY A 26 -1.49 6.43 -2.42
N LEU A 27 -0.71 5.43 -2.89
CA LEU A 27 -0.01 4.48 -2.04
C LEU A 27 1.40 4.99 -1.78
N ASP A 28 1.77 5.14 -0.53
CA ASP A 28 3.17 5.38 -0.16
C ASP A 28 3.99 4.09 -0.25
N ARG A 29 5.31 4.24 -0.23
CA ARG A 29 6.28 3.15 -0.37
C ARG A 29 6.15 2.08 0.71
N GLN A 30 5.86 2.47 1.96
CA GLN A 30 5.75 1.52 3.06
C GLN A 30 4.47 0.68 2.89
N THR A 31 3.34 1.34 2.60
CA THR A 31 2.08 0.64 2.31
C THR A 31 2.25 -0.32 1.14
N LEU A 32 2.86 0.12 0.03
CA LEU A 32 3.08 -0.74 -1.13
C LEU A 32 3.93 -1.98 -0.80
N SER A 33 4.98 -1.82 0.01
CA SER A 33 5.81 -2.95 0.45
C SER A 33 5.01 -3.98 1.26
N ILE A 34 4.09 -3.52 2.12
CA ILE A 34 3.22 -4.40 2.90
C ILE A 34 2.25 -5.14 1.98
N LEU A 35 1.62 -4.43 1.04
CA LEU A 35 0.68 -5.04 0.09
C LEU A 35 1.35 -6.09 -0.81
N ILE A 36 2.57 -5.82 -1.28
CA ILE A 36 3.36 -6.79 -2.03
C ILE A 36 3.64 -8.03 -1.16
N GLY A 37 4.08 -7.85 0.09
CA GLY A 37 4.30 -8.97 1.00
C GLY A 37 3.05 -9.80 1.24
N LEU A 38 1.88 -9.18 1.37
CA LEU A 38 0.60 -9.90 1.49
C LEU A 38 0.27 -10.70 0.22
N CYS A 39 0.48 -10.11 -0.96
CA CYS A 39 0.31 -10.81 -2.24
C CYS A 39 1.28 -12.00 -2.38
N GLU A 40 2.53 -11.86 -1.92
CA GLU A 40 3.51 -12.95 -1.89
C GLU A 40 3.08 -14.12 -0.99
N HIS A 41 2.27 -13.86 0.04
CA HIS A 41 1.66 -14.88 0.89
C HIS A 41 0.35 -15.48 0.31
N GLY A 42 0.00 -15.14 -0.94
CA GLY A 42 -1.15 -15.70 -1.65
C GLY A 42 -2.46 -14.95 -1.41
N VAL A 43 -2.42 -13.75 -0.83
CA VAL A 43 -3.61 -12.90 -0.71
C VAL A 43 -4.03 -12.40 -2.09
N ASN A 44 -5.32 -12.48 -2.41
CA ASN A 44 -5.86 -11.97 -3.66
C ASN A 44 -5.74 -10.43 -3.72
N PRO A 45 -5.12 -9.85 -4.77
CA PRO A 45 -4.89 -8.40 -4.86
C PRO A 45 -6.18 -7.58 -5.01
N GLU A 46 -7.23 -8.11 -5.64
CA GLU A 46 -8.53 -7.44 -5.80
C GLU A 46 -9.27 -7.37 -4.47
N ALA A 47 -9.26 -8.47 -3.70
CA ALA A 47 -9.82 -8.50 -2.35
C ALA A 47 -9.05 -7.55 -1.42
N LEU A 48 -7.72 -7.55 -1.50
CA LEU A 48 -6.86 -6.65 -0.73
C LEU A 48 -7.13 -5.18 -1.07
N ALA A 49 -7.29 -4.85 -2.36
CA ALA A 49 -7.65 -3.50 -2.79
C ALA A 49 -9.00 -3.04 -2.22
N THR A 50 -9.97 -3.94 -2.12
CA THR A 50 -11.26 -3.66 -1.47
C THR A 50 -11.04 -3.31 -0.01
N VAL A 51 -10.34 -4.16 0.75
CA VAL A 51 -10.05 -3.92 2.16
C VAL A 51 -9.35 -2.58 2.40
N VAL A 52 -8.33 -2.25 1.59
CA VAL A 52 -7.61 -0.97 1.71
C VAL A 52 -8.53 0.23 1.48
N LYS A 53 -9.45 0.15 0.51
CA LYS A 53 -10.43 1.22 0.24
C LYS A 53 -11.39 1.40 1.41
N GLU A 54 -11.89 0.30 1.98
CA GLU A 54 -12.79 0.33 3.13
C GLU A 54 -12.10 0.97 4.35
N LEU A 55 -10.88 0.54 4.67
CA LEU A 55 -10.10 1.10 5.79
C LEU A 55 -9.84 2.59 5.63
N ARG A 56 -9.50 3.05 4.41
CA ARG A 56 -9.32 4.48 4.12
C ARG A 56 -10.61 5.27 4.32
N ARG A 57 -11.75 4.71 3.91
CA ARG A 57 -13.06 5.35 4.08
C ARG A 57 -13.42 5.48 5.57
N GLU A 58 -13.21 4.43 6.35
CA GLU A 58 -13.48 4.43 7.79
C GLU A 58 -12.58 5.41 8.54
N ALA A 59 -11.28 5.44 8.22
CA ALA A 59 -10.35 6.42 8.79
C ALA A 59 -10.81 7.87 8.53
N ALA A 60 -11.20 8.19 7.29
CA ALA A 60 -11.72 9.51 6.95
C ALA A 60 -13.03 9.86 7.69
N ALA A 61 -13.91 8.89 7.92
CA ALA A 61 -15.14 9.09 8.69
C ALA A 61 -14.88 9.34 10.19
N ILE A 62 -13.85 8.70 10.75
CA ILE A 62 -13.41 8.94 12.13
C ILE A 62 -12.82 10.36 12.26
N GLU A 63 -11.97 10.77 11.31
CA GLU A 63 -11.39 12.12 11.27
C GLU A 63 -12.42 13.24 11.09
N SER A 64 -13.49 12.99 10.32
CA SER A 64 -14.56 13.98 10.16
C SER A 64 -15.40 14.13 11.44
N THR A 65 -15.66 13.02 12.13
CA THR A 65 -16.43 13.00 13.37
C THR A 65 -15.69 13.69 14.52
N SER A 66 -14.35 13.58 14.58
CA SER A 66 -13.55 14.27 15.60
C SER A 66 -13.51 15.79 15.39
N LYS A 67 -13.44 16.26 14.13
CA LYS A 67 -13.43 17.70 13.80
C LYS A 67 -14.73 18.45 14.08
N SER A 68 -15.87 17.76 14.21
CA SER A 68 -17.16 18.38 14.53
C SER A 68 -17.42 18.57 16.03
N LYS A 69 -16.45 18.23 16.89
CA LYS A 69 -16.56 18.33 18.36
C LYS A 69 -15.78 19.49 18.98
N ASP A 70 -15.01 20.22 18.17
CA ASP A 70 -14.28 21.44 18.55
C ASP A 70 -15.00 22.71 18.05
#